data_AF-G8YMC6-F1
#
_entry.id   AF-G8YMC6-F1
#
_cell.length_a   1.000
_cell.length_b   1.000
_cell.length_c   1.000
_cell.angle_alpha   90.00
_cell.angle_beta   90.00
_cell.angle_gamma   90.00
#
_symmetry.space_group_name_H-M   'P 1'
#
loop_
_entity.id
_entity.type
_entity.pdbx_description
1 polymer ?
#
loop_
_entity_poly.entity_id
_entity_poly.type
_entity_poly.pdbx_seq_one_letter_code
_entity_poly.pdbx_strand_id
1 'polypeptide(L)'
;MATVEDPRANERFHMYPMQRIKAVALAGGILGACSGFYDGVRLSSLRYLTENSHRLPKTVGGWYFYHKKKNYIMILNGSKEAAKQALKFSSIITVFFGLEAIIDKYIRYDTIDFLNTTIASVLTFGTYGIYNNLSVRQTVNYMKRGSLLGLSMGFSEDMLIWSRGGKIWYMDKLGIMSPHRSKDDDLFHA
;
A
#
# COMPACT_ATOMS: atom_id res chain seq x y z
N MET A 1 24.00 24.03 19.55
CA MET A 1 24.31 23.35 18.27
C MET A 1 23.14 23.66 17.37
N ALA A 2 23.31 24.54 16.38
CA ALA A 2 22.22 24.93 15.49
C ALA A 2 21.66 23.66 14.83
N THR A 3 20.46 23.27 15.22
CA THR A 3 19.71 22.20 14.55
C THR A 3 19.45 22.70 13.15
N VAL A 4 20.09 22.08 12.16
CA VAL A 4 19.72 22.28 10.76
C VAL A 4 18.21 22.00 10.69
N GLU A 5 17.41 23.03 10.40
CA GLU A 5 15.97 22.84 10.19
C GLU A 5 15.80 21.80 9.09
N ASP A 6 15.31 20.62 9.43
CA ASP A 6 15.13 19.56 8.46
C ASP A 6 13.87 19.89 7.62
N PRO A 7 14.00 20.21 6.32
CA PRO A 7 12.86 20.55 5.48
C PRO A 7 11.89 19.39 5.31
N ARG A 8 12.24 18.17 5.73
CA ARG A 8 11.44 16.94 5.62
C ARG A 8 10.69 16.60 6.91
N ALA A 9 10.81 17.42 7.96
CA ALA A 9 10.13 17.15 9.23
C ALA A 9 8.61 16.99 9.06
N ASN A 10 8.01 17.80 8.17
CA ASN A 10 6.58 17.80 7.88
C ASN A 10 6.17 16.79 6.79
N GLU A 11 7.14 16.22 6.08
CA GLU A 11 6.87 15.30 4.98
C GLU A 11 6.49 13.90 5.50
N ARG A 12 5.49 13.27 4.87
CA ARG A 12 5.11 11.90 5.24
C ARG A 12 6.27 10.94 4.95
N PHE A 13 6.52 10.03 5.90
CA PHE A 13 7.67 9.13 5.91
C PHE A 13 9.05 9.82 5.78
N HIS A 14 9.13 11.14 6.05
CA HIS A 14 10.39 11.88 6.01
C HIS A 14 11.10 11.82 4.63
N MET A 15 10.30 11.67 3.57
CA MET A 15 10.74 11.56 2.19
C MET A 15 9.89 12.47 1.30
N TYR A 16 10.52 13.08 0.29
CA TYR A 16 9.78 13.86 -0.70
C TYR A 16 8.75 12.99 -1.45
N PRO A 17 7.62 13.55 -1.90
CA PRO A 17 6.53 12.79 -2.53
C PRO A 17 6.97 11.87 -3.67
N MET A 18 7.89 12.33 -4.54
CA MET A 18 8.40 11.53 -5.66
C MET A 18 9.25 10.33 -5.22
N GLN A 19 10.00 10.47 -4.12
CA GLN A 19 10.81 9.38 -3.57
C GLN A 19 9.91 8.38 -2.85
N ARG A 20 8.92 8.88 -2.09
CA ARG A 20 7.91 8.07 -1.39
C ARG A 20 7.15 7.17 -2.37
N ILE A 21 6.59 7.73 -3.44
CA ILE A 21 5.81 6.97 -4.42
C ILE A 21 6.67 5.83 -5.02
N LYS A 22 7.90 6.11 -5.44
CA LYS A 22 8.80 5.10 -6.01
C LYS A 22 9.13 3.99 -5.00
N ALA A 23 9.48 4.36 -3.77
CA ALA A 23 9.84 3.40 -2.73
C ALA A 23 8.66 2.49 -2.35
N VAL A 24 7.49 3.07 -2.11
CA VAL A 24 6.31 2.31 -1.67
C VAL A 24 5.72 1.50 -2.83
N ALA A 25 5.74 2.00 -4.06
CA ALA A 25 5.31 1.23 -5.24
C ALA A 25 6.19 0.00 -5.50
N LEU A 26 7.50 0.10 -5.27
CA LEU A 26 8.43 -1.05 -5.36
C LEU A 26 8.17 -2.05 -4.23
N ALA A 27 8.09 -1.58 -2.97
CA ALA A 27 7.83 -2.44 -1.82
C ALA A 27 6.49 -3.17 -1.96
N GLY A 28 5.45 -2.44 -2.37
CA GLY A 28 4.12 -2.99 -2.65
C GLY A 28 4.11 -4.00 -3.80
N GLY A 29 4.89 -3.76 -4.86
CA GLY A 29 5.07 -4.71 -5.95
C GLY A 29 5.71 -6.02 -5.48
N ILE A 30 6.73 -5.96 -4.61
CA ILE A 30 7.37 -7.15 -4.03
C ILE A 30 6.36 -7.93 -3.16
N LEU A 31 5.62 -7.25 -2.29
CA LEU A 31 4.59 -7.89 -1.46
C LEU A 31 3.48 -8.52 -2.33
N GLY A 32 3.04 -7.84 -3.38
CA GLY A 32 2.10 -8.36 -4.36
C GLY A 32 2.63 -9.58 -5.10
N ALA A 33 3.92 -9.58 -5.46
CA ALA A 33 4.58 -10.73 -6.09
C ALA A 33 4.60 -11.95 -5.16
N CYS A 34 4.96 -11.77 -3.89
CA CYS A 34 4.97 -12.85 -2.90
C CYS A 34 3.57 -13.43 -2.68
N SER A 35 2.55 -12.57 -2.52
CA SER A 35 1.16 -13.01 -2.40
C SER A 35 0.68 -13.75 -3.64
N GLY A 36 0.94 -13.21 -4.84
CA GLY A 36 0.56 -13.84 -6.10
C GLY A 36 1.26 -15.17 -6.35
N PHE A 37 2.54 -15.27 -5.99
CA PHE A 37 3.28 -16.52 -6.07
C PHE A 37 2.65 -17.60 -5.17
N TYR A 38 2.37 -17.25 -3.92
CA TYR A 38 1.76 -18.17 -2.96
C TYR A 38 0.40 -18.69 -3.45
N ASP A 39 -0.47 -17.80 -3.90
CA ASP A 39 -1.79 -18.16 -4.42
C ASP A 39 -1.69 -19.00 -5.70
N GLY A 40 -0.78 -18.62 -6.62
CA GLY A 40 -0.55 -19.35 -7.86
C GLY A 40 -0.01 -20.77 -7.63
N VAL A 41 0.92 -20.94 -6.69
CA VAL A 41 1.45 -22.26 -6.28
C VAL A 41 0.36 -23.11 -5.63
N ARG A 42 -0.43 -22.53 -4.73
CA ARG A 42 -1.52 -23.25 -4.05
C ARG A 42 -2.59 -23.72 -5.03
N LEU A 43 -3.06 -22.83 -5.90
CA LEU A 43 -4.11 -23.13 -6.87
C LEU A 43 -3.65 -24.17 -7.91
N SER A 44 -2.44 -24.03 -8.43
CA SER A 44 -1.88 -24.97 -9.40
C SER A 44 -1.61 -26.35 -8.80
N SER A 45 -1.18 -26.42 -7.53
CA SER A 45 -1.02 -27.69 -6.80
C SER A 45 -2.34 -28.44 -6.67
N LEU A 46 -3.40 -27.73 -6.25
CA LEU A 46 -4.75 -28.30 -6.11
C LEU A 46 -5.28 -28.76 -7.47
N ARG A 47 -5.15 -27.91 -8.49
CA ARG A 47 -5.57 -28.24 -9.86
C ARG A 47 -4.85 -29.48 -10.40
N TYR A 48 -3.53 -29.57 -10.22
CA TYR A 48 -2.75 -30.72 -10.67
C TYR A 48 -3.17 -32.02 -9.95
N LEU A 49 -3.48 -31.93 -8.65
CA LEU A 49 -3.99 -33.06 -7.88
C LEU A 49 -5.36 -33.51 -8.40
N THR A 50 -6.27 -32.58 -8.67
CA THR A 50 -7.59 -32.90 -9.22
C THR A 50 -7.48 -33.55 -10.59
N GLU A 51 -6.69 -32.98 -11.50
CA GLU A 51 -6.49 -33.49 -12.86
C GLU A 51 -5.88 -34.90 -12.88
N ASN A 52 -5.01 -35.23 -11.92
CA ASN A 52 -4.31 -36.52 -11.86
C ASN A 52 -4.84 -37.47 -10.77
N SER A 53 -5.92 -37.11 -10.08
CA SER A 53 -6.51 -37.92 -8.99
C SER A 53 -6.84 -39.36 -9.43
N HIS A 54 -7.20 -39.54 -10.71
CA HIS A 54 -7.50 -40.83 -11.32
C HIS A 54 -6.28 -41.53 -11.97
N ARG A 55 -5.13 -40.85 -12.08
CA ARG A 55 -3.89 -41.36 -12.72
C ARG A 55 -2.70 -41.35 -11.76
N LEU A 56 -2.94 -41.79 -10.52
CA LEU A 56 -1.88 -41.84 -9.53
C LEU A 56 -0.83 -42.91 -9.88
N PRO A 57 0.47 -42.61 -9.81
CA PRO A 57 1.52 -43.57 -10.12
C PRO A 57 1.49 -44.77 -9.18
N LYS A 58 1.71 -45.97 -9.72
CA LYS A 58 1.84 -47.21 -8.92
C LYS A 58 3.29 -47.63 -8.64
N THR A 59 4.25 -47.02 -9.33
CA THR A 59 5.69 -47.32 -9.21
C THR A 59 6.44 -46.17 -8.56
N VAL A 60 7.56 -46.47 -7.89
CA VAL A 60 8.42 -45.46 -7.25
C VAL A 60 8.97 -44.47 -8.28
N GLY A 61 9.40 -44.96 -9.45
CA GLY A 61 9.87 -44.10 -10.56
C GLY A 61 8.76 -43.19 -11.12
N GLY A 62 7.52 -43.67 -11.18
CA GLY A 62 6.38 -42.84 -11.60
C GLY A 62 6.10 -41.69 -10.64
N TRP A 63 6.27 -41.91 -9.33
CA TRP A 63 6.13 -40.86 -8.31
C TRP A 63 7.20 -39.77 -8.43
N TYR A 64 8.42 -40.10 -8.85
CA TYR A 64 9.44 -39.09 -9.14
C TYR A 64 9.02 -38.16 -10.28
N PHE A 65 8.58 -38.71 -11.41
CA PHE A 65 8.12 -37.91 -12.55
C PHE A 65 6.87 -37.09 -12.24
N TYR A 66 5.96 -37.65 -11.44
CA TYR A 66 4.77 -36.95 -10.94
C TYR A 66 5.16 -35.69 -10.16
N HIS A 67 6.01 -35.81 -9.14
CA HIS A 67 6.44 -34.66 -8.34
C HIS A 67 7.29 -33.67 -9.14
N LYS A 68 8.16 -34.14 -10.03
CA LYS A 68 8.94 -33.27 -10.93
C LYS A 68 8.04 -32.43 -11.82
N LYS A 69 7.01 -33.03 -12.43
CA LYS A 69 6.04 -32.32 -13.27
C LYS A 69 5.17 -31.38 -12.46
N LYS A 70 4.70 -31.83 -11.28
CA LYS A 70 3.92 -31.03 -10.34
C LYS A 70 4.67 -29.74 -9.95
N ASN A 71 5.91 -29.88 -9.50
CA ASN A 71 6.73 -28.73 -9.08
C ASN A 71 6.99 -27.77 -10.24
N TYR A 72 7.23 -28.28 -11.45
CA TYR A 72 7.39 -27.44 -12.65
C TYR A 72 6.14 -26.60 -12.95
N ILE A 73 4.95 -27.23 -12.96
CA ILE A 73 3.69 -26.53 -13.22
C ILE A 73 3.40 -25.51 -12.11
N MET A 74 3.69 -25.86 -10.86
CA MET A 74 3.50 -24.97 -9.72
C MET A 74 4.37 -23.72 -9.80
N ILE A 75 5.67 -23.88 -10.08
CA ILE A 75 6.60 -22.74 -10.21
C ILE A 75 6.21 -21.87 -11.41
N LEU A 76 5.89 -22.48 -12.55
CA LEU A 76 5.57 -21.73 -13.76
C LEU A 76 4.29 -20.89 -13.60
N ASN A 77 3.24 -21.46 -13.02
CA ASN A 77 2.00 -20.72 -12.77
C ASN A 77 2.14 -19.74 -11.59
N GLY A 78 2.90 -20.10 -10.56
CA GLY A 78 3.25 -19.21 -9.46
C GLY A 78 3.95 -17.95 -9.95
N SER A 79 4.98 -18.09 -10.80
CA SER A 79 5.71 -16.94 -11.36
C SER A 79 4.84 -16.06 -12.25
N LYS A 80 3.91 -16.65 -13.03
CA LYS A 80 2.96 -15.87 -13.85
C LYS A 80 2.03 -15.03 -12.98
N GLU A 81 1.45 -15.62 -11.93
CA GLU A 81 0.53 -14.91 -11.05
C GLU A 81 1.28 -13.87 -10.19
N ALA A 82 2.52 -14.15 -9.79
CA ALA A 82 3.40 -13.21 -9.12
C ALA A 82 3.62 -11.93 -9.94
N ALA A 83 3.97 -12.08 -11.23
CA ALA A 83 4.19 -10.93 -12.11
C ALA A 83 2.91 -10.09 -12.28
N LYS A 84 1.76 -10.75 -12.47
CA LYS A 84 0.46 -10.07 -12.60
C LYS A 84 0.08 -9.31 -11.33
N GLN A 85 0.23 -9.93 -10.16
CA GLN A 85 -0.10 -9.29 -8.88
C GLN A 85 0.89 -8.19 -8.52
N ALA A 86 2.19 -8.33 -8.83
CA ALA A 86 3.18 -7.28 -8.63
C ALA A 86 2.78 -5.98 -9.35
N LEU A 87 2.40 -6.07 -10.63
CA LEU A 87 1.95 -4.92 -11.42
C LEU A 87 0.64 -4.34 -10.90
N LYS A 88 -0.31 -5.21 -10.49
CA LYS A 88 -1.59 -4.76 -9.94
C LYS A 88 -1.40 -3.99 -8.63
N PHE A 89 -0.60 -4.51 -7.71
CA PHE A 89 -0.37 -3.85 -6.42
C PHE A 89 0.43 -2.56 -6.58
N SER A 90 1.50 -2.59 -7.39
CA SER A 90 2.33 -1.41 -7.65
C SER A 90 1.53 -0.28 -8.30
N SER A 91 0.65 -0.60 -9.25
CA SER A 91 -0.20 0.42 -9.89
C SER A 91 -1.23 1.02 -8.92
N ILE A 92 -1.94 0.20 -8.12
CA ILE A 92 -2.91 0.69 -7.14
C ILE A 92 -2.23 1.59 -6.09
N ILE A 93 -1.06 1.18 -5.59
CA ILE A 93 -0.29 1.96 -4.60
C ILE A 93 0.19 3.28 -5.18
N THR A 94 0.67 3.27 -6.43
CA THR A 94 1.10 4.49 -7.13
C THR A 94 -0.07 5.46 -7.30
N VAL A 95 -1.26 4.97 -7.66
CA VAL A 95 -2.47 5.78 -7.78
C VAL A 95 -2.87 6.37 -6.43
N PHE A 96 -2.85 5.57 -5.37
CA PHE A 96 -3.21 6.01 -4.02
C PHE A 96 -2.32 7.16 -3.52
N PHE A 97 -1.00 6.95 -3.48
CA PHE A 97 -0.06 7.99 -3.02
C PHE A 97 0.05 9.16 -4.00
N GLY A 98 -0.21 8.93 -5.29
CA GLY A 98 -0.32 9.98 -6.29
C GLY A 98 -1.50 10.91 -6.03
N LEU A 99 -2.68 10.35 -5.73
CA LEU A 99 -3.86 11.13 -5.35
C LEU A 99 -3.63 11.90 -4.06
N GLU A 100 -3.00 11.29 -3.06
CA GLU A 100 -2.63 11.96 -1.82
C GLU A 100 -1.73 13.18 -2.07
N ALA A 101 -0.65 13.00 -2.84
CA ALA A 101 0.25 14.10 -3.19
C ALA A 101 -0.44 15.21 -4.01
N ILE A 102 -1.41 14.85 -4.87
CA ILE A 102 -2.21 15.82 -5.62
C ILE A 102 -3.11 16.61 -4.66
N ILE A 103 -3.77 15.95 -3.70
CA ILE A 103 -4.65 16.60 -2.73
C ILE A 103 -3.86 17.55 -1.84
N ASP A 104 -2.70 17.10 -1.33
CA ASP A 104 -1.84 17.93 -0.48
C ASP A 104 -1.42 19.22 -1.20
N LYS A 105 -0.88 19.10 -2.43
CA LYS A 105 -0.28 20.23 -3.14
C LYS A 105 -1.30 21.13 -3.85
N TYR A 106 -2.28 20.55 -4.52
CA TYR A 106 -3.17 21.31 -5.42
C TYR A 106 -4.53 21.65 -4.81
N ILE A 107 -5.08 20.80 -3.92
CA ILE A 107 -6.44 20.98 -3.42
C ILE A 107 -6.44 21.73 -2.09
N ARG A 108 -5.49 21.43 -1.20
CA ARG A 108 -5.44 22.01 0.14
C ARG A 108 -4.15 22.78 0.45
N TYR A 109 -3.47 23.31 -0.56
CA TYR A 109 -2.38 24.29 -0.45
C TYR A 109 -1.30 23.92 0.60
N ASP A 110 -0.64 22.78 0.39
CA ASP A 110 0.45 22.24 1.23
C ASP A 110 0.07 21.92 2.69
N THR A 111 -1.23 21.72 2.97
CA THR A 111 -1.66 21.13 4.26
C THR A 111 -1.56 19.61 4.20
N ILE A 112 -0.79 19.02 5.11
CA ILE A 112 -0.54 17.57 5.21
C ILE A 112 -1.29 17.05 6.45
N ASP A 113 -2.33 16.25 6.22
CA ASP A 113 -3.17 15.64 7.27
C ASP A 113 -3.69 14.25 6.92
N PHE A 114 -4.23 13.54 7.92
CA PHE A 114 -5.00 12.31 7.77
C PHE A 114 -6.25 12.44 6.86
N LEU A 115 -6.86 13.63 6.77
CA LEU A 115 -8.04 13.84 5.91
C LEU A 115 -7.69 13.65 4.43
N ASN A 116 -6.49 14.03 4.01
CA ASN A 116 -6.04 13.89 2.62
C ASN A 116 -5.88 12.43 2.26
N THR A 117 -5.24 11.67 3.15
CA THR A 117 -5.09 10.21 3.05
C THR A 117 -6.47 9.53 3.00
N THR A 118 -7.44 10.02 3.78
CA THR A 118 -8.81 9.48 3.78
C THR A 118 -9.54 9.76 2.47
N ILE A 119 -9.46 10.98 1.93
CA ILE A 119 -10.06 11.35 0.64
C ILE A 119 -9.40 10.56 -0.50
N ALA A 120 -8.07 10.47 -0.51
CA ALA A 120 -7.30 9.66 -1.46
C ALA A 120 -7.75 8.19 -1.45
N SER A 121 -7.98 7.64 -0.25
CA SER A 121 -8.51 6.28 -0.08
C SER A 121 -9.89 6.13 -0.70
N VAL A 122 -10.84 7.01 -0.35
CA VAL A 122 -12.21 6.95 -0.89
C VAL A 122 -12.21 7.01 -2.42
N LEU A 123 -11.39 7.88 -3.01
CA LEU A 123 -11.24 7.99 -4.46
C LEU A 123 -10.62 6.72 -5.07
N THR A 124 -9.57 6.18 -4.46
CA THR A 124 -8.90 4.96 -4.95
C THR A 124 -9.84 3.74 -4.90
N PHE A 125 -10.56 3.54 -3.80
CA PHE A 125 -11.51 2.43 -3.66
C PHE A 125 -12.77 2.63 -4.51
N GLY A 126 -13.24 3.86 -4.67
CA GLY A 126 -14.35 4.19 -5.55
C GLY A 126 -14.02 3.92 -7.02
N THR A 127 -12.88 4.41 -7.50
CA THR A 127 -12.38 4.15 -8.86
C THR A 127 -12.15 2.67 -9.11
N TYR A 128 -11.59 1.94 -8.14
CA TYR A 128 -11.44 0.48 -8.22
C TYR A 128 -12.79 -0.23 -8.37
N GLY A 129 -13.81 0.18 -7.61
CA GLY A 129 -15.14 -0.42 -7.70
C GLY A 129 -15.80 -0.23 -9.07
N ILE A 130 -15.67 0.97 -9.64
CA ILE A 130 -16.17 1.29 -10.98
C ILE A 130 -15.40 0.48 -12.03
N TYR A 131 -14.07 0.44 -11.96
CA TYR A 131 -13.23 -0.29 -12.91
C TYR A 131 -13.55 -1.80 -12.96
N ASN A 132 -13.90 -2.40 -11.83
CA ASN A 132 -14.24 -3.82 -11.73
C ASN A 132 -15.74 -4.11 -11.95
N ASN A 133 -16.53 -3.12 -12.41
CA ASN A 133 -17.99 -3.24 -12.62
C ASN A 133 -18.74 -3.79 -11.39
N LEU A 134 -18.34 -3.36 -10.18
CA LEU A 134 -19.02 -3.78 -8.96
C LEU A 134 -20.42 -3.13 -8.86
N SER A 135 -21.35 -3.84 -8.23
CA SER A 135 -22.67 -3.26 -7.94
C SER A 135 -22.54 -2.03 -7.03
N VAL A 136 -23.48 -1.09 -7.13
CA VAL A 136 -23.48 0.15 -6.34
C VAL A 136 -23.31 -0.13 -4.84
N ARG A 137 -23.98 -1.16 -4.31
CA ARG A 137 -23.87 -1.56 -2.90
C ARG A 137 -22.48 -2.08 -2.54
N GLN A 138 -21.86 -2.85 -3.44
CA GLN A 138 -20.49 -3.33 -3.24
C GLN A 138 -19.50 -2.16 -3.27
N THR A 139 -19.61 -1.25 -4.24
CA THR A 139 -18.75 -0.06 -4.32
C THR A 139 -18.86 0.80 -3.07
N VAL A 140 -20.08 1.06 -2.58
CA VAL A 140 -20.28 1.81 -1.32
C VAL A 140 -19.65 1.08 -0.13
N ASN A 141 -19.78 -0.24 -0.03
CA ASN A 141 -19.14 -1.00 1.05
C ASN A 141 -17.60 -1.00 0.94
N TYR A 142 -17.07 -1.05 -0.28
CA TYR A 142 -15.63 -0.92 -0.55
C TYR A 142 -15.13 0.47 -0.16
N MET A 143 -15.86 1.53 -0.50
CA MET A 143 -15.53 2.91 -0.11
C MET A 143 -15.57 3.09 1.41
N LYS A 144 -16.56 2.52 2.11
CA LYS A 144 -16.65 2.58 3.59
C LYS A 144 -15.49 1.86 4.29
N ARG A 145 -15.10 0.69 3.77
CA ARG A 145 -13.94 -0.05 4.30
C ARG A 145 -12.64 0.67 3.96
N GLY A 146 -12.54 1.18 2.74
CA GLY A 146 -11.43 2.00 2.28
C GLY A 146 -11.26 3.26 3.12
N SER A 147 -12.34 3.99 3.42
CA SER A 147 -12.29 5.18 4.26
C SER A 147 -11.81 4.88 5.67
N LEU A 148 -12.24 3.75 6.25
CA LEU A 148 -11.77 3.33 7.57
C LEU A 148 -10.27 3.03 7.56
N LEU A 149 -9.78 2.33 6.53
CA LEU A 149 -8.35 2.05 6.36
C LEU A 149 -7.54 3.33 6.11
N GLY A 150 -8.06 4.23 5.27
CA GLY A 150 -7.44 5.52 4.97
C GLY A 150 -7.34 6.43 6.19
N LEU A 151 -8.38 6.45 7.03
CA LEU A 151 -8.37 7.19 8.30
C LEU A 151 -7.33 6.60 9.25
N SER A 152 -7.31 5.29 9.43
CA SER A 152 -6.33 4.60 10.30
C SER A 152 -4.88 4.86 9.85
N MET A 153 -4.64 4.77 8.54
CA MET A 153 -3.34 5.06 7.93
C MET A 153 -2.96 6.52 8.10
N GLY A 154 -3.84 7.46 7.75
CA GLY A 154 -3.59 8.88 7.88
C GLY A 154 -3.30 9.30 9.32
N PHE A 155 -4.03 8.75 10.29
CA PHE A 155 -3.74 8.98 11.70
C PHE A 155 -2.36 8.44 12.11
N SER A 156 -1.97 7.28 11.57
CA SER A 156 -0.63 6.71 11.80
C SER A 156 0.46 7.58 11.18
N GLU A 157 0.23 8.16 10.00
CA GLU A 157 1.15 9.10 9.35
C GLU A 157 1.31 10.39 10.15
N ASP A 158 0.20 10.96 10.64
CA ASP A 158 0.21 12.17 11.47
C ASP A 158 0.91 11.90 12.81
N MET A 159 0.68 10.74 13.45
CA MET A 159 1.42 10.32 14.65
C MET A 159 2.93 10.21 14.40
N LEU A 160 3.34 9.72 13.23
CA LEU A 160 4.77 9.66 12.86
C LEU A 160 5.35 11.05 12.64
N ILE A 161 4.63 11.97 12.01
CA ILE A 161 5.05 13.38 11.86
C ILE A 161 5.21 14.02 13.24
N TRP A 162 4.21 13.83 14.12
CA TRP A 162 4.24 14.36 15.48
C TRP A 162 5.42 13.81 16.28
N SER A 163 5.70 12.51 16.20
CA SER A 163 6.82 11.88 16.92
C SER A 163 8.19 12.45 16.55
N ARG A 164 8.32 12.96 15.31
CA ARG A 164 9.55 13.54 14.76
C ARG A 164 9.73 15.03 15.03
N GLY A 165 8.75 15.73 15.59
CA GLY A 165 8.81 17.19 15.72
C GLY A 165 8.11 17.97 14.60
N GLY A 166 7.42 17.30 13.66
CA GLY A 166 6.76 17.96 12.55
C GLY A 166 5.51 18.74 12.96
N LYS A 167 5.18 19.75 12.16
CA LYS A 167 4.04 20.66 12.34
C LYS A 167 2.75 19.99 11.86
N ILE A 168 1.74 19.95 12.74
CA ILE A 168 0.40 19.45 12.44
C ILE A 168 -0.60 20.52 12.85
N TRP A 169 -1.32 21.10 11.89
CA TRP A 169 -2.08 22.34 12.13
C TRP A 169 -3.17 22.19 13.21
N TYR A 170 -3.83 21.04 13.29
CA TYR A 170 -4.91 20.84 14.26
C TYR A 170 -4.38 20.57 15.67
N MET A 171 -3.18 19.98 15.79
CA MET A 171 -2.52 19.79 17.09
C MET A 171 -1.97 21.11 17.61
N ASP A 172 -1.40 21.93 16.72
CA ASP A 172 -0.95 23.29 17.04
C ASP A 172 -2.13 24.16 17.50
N LYS A 173 -3.30 24.07 16.85
CA LYS A 173 -4.52 24.76 17.30
C LYS A 173 -5.02 24.31 18.68
N LEU A 174 -4.75 23.07 19.06
CA LEU A 174 -5.08 22.52 20.38
C LEU A 174 -4.00 22.82 21.43
N GLY A 175 -2.90 23.47 21.05
CA GLY A 175 -1.77 23.78 21.95
C GLY A 175 -0.93 22.56 22.32
N ILE A 176 -1.06 21.44 21.59
CA ILE A 176 -0.33 20.20 21.85
C ILE A 176 0.97 20.25 21.05
N MET A 177 2.06 20.59 21.72
CA MET A 177 3.40 20.67 21.11
C MET A 177 4.04 19.29 20.98
N SER A 178 4.82 19.08 19.92
CA SER A 178 5.62 17.87 19.78
C SER A 178 6.78 17.83 20.78
N PRO A 179 7.16 16.65 21.31
CA PRO A 179 8.28 16.51 22.24
C PRO A 179 9.62 17.06 21.74
N HIS A 180 9.82 17.09 20.42
CA HIS A 180 11.08 17.46 19.78
C HIS A 180 11.09 18.88 19.19
N ARG A 181 9.99 19.64 19.32
CA ARG A 181 9.83 20.97 18.70
C ARG A 181 10.06 22.08 19.72
N SER A 182 10.86 23.09 19.38
CA SER A 182 11.13 24.23 20.26
C SER A 182 10.16 25.37 19.96
N LYS A 183 9.82 26.19 20.98
CA LYS A 183 8.96 27.38 20.80
C LYS A 183 9.62 28.46 19.93
N ASP A 184 10.94 28.46 19.84
CA ASP A 184 11.68 29.46 19.08
C ASP A 184 11.49 29.25 17.57
N ASP A 185 11.19 28.02 17.14
CA ASP A 185 10.98 27.65 15.74
C ASP A 185 9.73 28.31 15.14
N ASP A 186 8.70 28.60 15.95
CA ASP A 186 7.46 29.23 15.47
C ASP A 186 7.60 30.75 15.23
N LEU A 187 8.58 31.41 15.86
CA LEU A 187 8.79 32.86 15.76
C LEU A 187 9.41 33.29 14.42
N PHE A 188 10.07 32.38 13.71
CA PHE A 188 10.74 32.66 12.43
C PHE A 188 9.90 32.34 11.19
N HIS A 189 8.77 31.63 11.36
CA HIS A 189 7.91 31.15 10.27
C HIS A 189 6.46 31.70 10.34
N ALA A 190 6.26 32.84 11.03
CA ALA A 190 4.98 33.54 11.16
C ALA A 190 4.76 34.60 10.07
#